data_AF-A0A2I8VIG9-F1
#
_entry.id   AF-A0A2I8VIG9-F1
#
_cell.length_a   1.000
_cell.length_b   1.000
_cell.length_c   1.000
_cell.angle_alpha   90.00
_cell.angle_beta   90.00
_cell.angle_gamma   90.00
#
_symmetry.space_group_name_H-M   'P 1'
#
loop_
_entity.id
_entity.type
_entity.pdbx_description
1 polymer ?
#
loop_
_entity_poly.entity_id
_entity_poly.type
_entity_poly.pdbx_seq_one_letter_code
_entity_poly.pdbx_strand_id
1 'polypeptide(L)'
;MAHPPAPSVPSLDERGWERTDERREVRFELPTMRVLAHTLVYEDRALRMRVREATGVDHTWRFFFATRLAFDPPLPPLTGNASVYGTVRSEAREAFVDDLRARGVDRIERGRTDRTRTETGDRVSLTRYRGRYRLERAGVDVPVAGVLGVWTHDGDFRLAGGWYPDQSLAVTLSDAPETDPNAFRNELLDLVRGTR
;
A
#
# COMPACT_ATOMS: atom_id res chain seq x y z
N MET A 1 23.38 1.13 -11.63
CA MET A 1 22.58 -0.06 -11.26
C MET A 1 21.22 0.06 -11.92
N ALA A 2 20.70 -0.99 -12.53
CA ALA A 2 19.38 -0.95 -13.16
C ALA A 2 18.30 -1.30 -12.13
N HIS A 3 17.39 -0.37 -11.84
CA HIS A 3 16.19 -0.67 -11.07
C HIS A 3 15.24 -1.53 -11.91
N PRO A 4 14.34 -2.32 -11.26
CA PRO A 4 13.33 -3.03 -12.01
C PRO A 4 12.44 -2.05 -12.81
N PRO A 5 11.82 -2.50 -13.91
CA PRO A 5 10.80 -1.70 -14.58
C PRO A 5 9.61 -1.44 -13.66
N ALA A 6 8.74 -0.52 -14.04
CA ALA A 6 7.56 -0.19 -13.25
C ALA A 6 6.67 -1.44 -13.08
N PRO A 7 6.00 -1.62 -11.93
CA PRO A 7 4.94 -2.61 -11.81
C PRO A 7 3.78 -2.25 -12.75
N SER A 8 3.05 -3.26 -13.20
CA SER A 8 1.81 -3.04 -13.95
C SER A 8 0.65 -2.93 -12.97
N VAL A 9 -0.15 -1.88 -13.09
CA VAL A 9 -1.33 -1.63 -12.26
C VAL A 9 -2.59 -1.57 -13.13
N PRO A 10 -3.78 -1.86 -12.58
CA PRO A 10 -5.04 -1.67 -13.29
C PRO A 10 -5.24 -0.22 -13.76
N SER A 11 -6.20 0.00 -14.67
CA SER A 11 -6.62 1.36 -15.01
C SER A 11 -7.18 2.07 -13.76
N LEU A 12 -6.53 3.16 -13.39
CA LEU A 12 -6.74 3.89 -12.13
C LEU A 12 -7.42 5.25 -12.36
N ASP A 13 -7.21 5.87 -13.52
CA ASP A 13 -7.72 7.20 -13.86
C ASP A 13 -9.26 7.25 -13.83
N GLU A 14 -9.91 6.25 -14.42
CA GLU A 14 -11.38 6.10 -14.42
C GLU A 14 -11.96 5.87 -13.01
N ARG A 15 -11.12 5.49 -12.05
CA ARG A 15 -11.47 5.24 -10.65
C ARG A 15 -11.11 6.43 -9.73
N GLY A 16 -10.69 7.57 -10.30
CA GLY A 16 -10.39 8.79 -9.55
C GLY A 16 -9.06 8.78 -8.80
N TRP A 17 -8.19 7.80 -9.08
CA TRP A 17 -6.85 7.73 -8.53
C TRP A 17 -5.88 8.53 -9.37
N GLU A 18 -5.08 9.39 -8.73
CA GLU A 18 -4.01 10.14 -9.37
C GLU A 18 -2.67 9.62 -8.88
N ARG A 19 -1.72 9.40 -9.80
CA ARG A 19 -0.34 9.05 -9.42
C ARG A 19 0.34 10.26 -8.80
N THR A 20 0.63 10.20 -7.50
CA THR A 20 1.28 11.29 -6.77
C THR A 20 2.79 11.13 -6.69
N ASP A 21 3.29 9.90 -6.86
CA ASP A 21 4.71 9.63 -6.71
C ASP A 21 5.17 8.36 -7.45
N GLU A 22 6.43 8.39 -7.90
CA GLU A 22 7.15 7.28 -8.52
C GLU A 22 8.59 7.29 -8.02
N ARG A 23 9.02 6.19 -7.40
CA ARG A 23 10.34 6.08 -6.77
C ARG A 23 11.09 4.85 -7.23
N ARG A 24 12.41 5.01 -7.36
CA ARG A 24 13.38 3.95 -7.63
C ARG A 24 14.46 4.03 -6.56
N GLU A 25 14.55 3.00 -5.74
CA GLU A 25 15.41 3.03 -4.56
C GLU A 25 15.97 1.64 -4.22
N VAL A 26 16.91 1.59 -3.30
CA VAL A 26 17.26 0.36 -2.60
C VAL A 26 16.35 0.31 -1.38
N ARG A 27 15.43 -0.66 -1.37
CA ARG A 27 14.38 -0.74 -0.37
C ARG A 27 14.88 -1.28 0.95
N PHE A 28 15.76 -2.28 0.90
CA PHE A 28 16.48 -2.83 2.04
C PHE A 28 17.70 -3.61 1.55
N GLU A 29 18.65 -3.82 2.47
CA GLU A 29 19.87 -4.57 2.22
C GLU A 29 19.83 -5.86 3.02
N LEU A 30 20.10 -6.97 2.34
CA LEU A 30 20.30 -8.28 2.94
C LEU A 30 21.81 -8.50 3.10
N PRO A 31 22.25 -9.45 3.95
CA PRO A 31 23.68 -9.66 4.23
C PRO A 31 24.58 -9.84 3.00
N THR A 32 24.03 -10.31 1.87
CA THR A 32 24.78 -10.61 0.66
C THR A 32 24.21 -9.96 -0.61
N MET A 33 23.15 -9.16 -0.52
CA MET A 33 22.47 -8.61 -1.70
C MET A 33 21.64 -7.37 -1.35
N ARG A 34 21.39 -6.53 -2.35
CA ARG A 34 20.54 -5.35 -2.25
C ARG A 34 19.21 -5.62 -2.91
N VAL A 35 18.13 -5.11 -2.31
CA VAL A 35 16.79 -5.22 -2.90
C VAL A 35 16.41 -3.87 -3.51
N LEU A 36 16.38 -3.83 -4.83
CA LEU A 36 16.01 -2.65 -5.60
C LEU A 36 14.50 -2.61 -5.77
N ALA A 37 13.87 -1.49 -5.50
CA ALA A 37 12.44 -1.27 -5.69
C ALA A 37 12.17 -0.24 -6.80
N HIS A 38 11.05 -0.46 -7.49
CA HIS A 38 10.39 0.56 -8.30
C HIS A 38 8.93 0.62 -7.85
N THR A 39 8.57 1.72 -7.21
CA THR A 39 7.28 1.92 -6.53
C THR A 39 6.49 3.02 -7.23
N LEU A 40 5.21 2.77 -7.45
CA LEU A 40 4.22 3.76 -7.87
C LEU A 40 3.23 3.99 -6.73
N VAL A 41 2.92 5.25 -6.42
CA VAL A 41 1.96 5.64 -5.38
C VAL A 41 0.84 6.46 -6.00
N TYR A 42 -0.38 6.15 -5.59
CA TYR A 42 -1.61 6.75 -6.06
C TYR A 42 -2.45 7.23 -4.88
N GLU A 43 -3.12 8.37 -5.04
CA GLU A 43 -4.00 8.96 -4.04
C GLU A 43 -5.35 9.32 -4.63
N ASP A 44 -6.40 9.31 -3.80
CA ASP A 44 -7.72 9.80 -4.18
C ASP A 44 -7.80 11.31 -3.95
N ARG A 45 -7.37 12.07 -4.96
CA ARG A 45 -7.37 13.53 -4.91
C ARG A 45 -8.78 14.10 -4.86
N ALA A 46 -9.75 13.46 -5.50
CA ALA A 46 -11.14 13.90 -5.50
C ALA A 46 -11.73 13.85 -4.08
N LEU A 47 -11.48 12.78 -3.33
CA LEU A 47 -11.87 12.69 -1.92
C LEU A 47 -11.15 13.74 -1.06
N ARG A 48 -9.84 13.89 -1.21
CA ARG A 48 -9.06 14.93 -0.51
C ARG A 48 -9.64 16.33 -0.73
N MET A 49 -9.95 16.68 -1.98
CA MET A 49 -10.54 17.98 -2.32
C MET A 49 -11.93 18.16 -1.70
N ARG A 50 -12.82 17.17 -1.82
CA ARG A 50 -14.17 17.24 -1.22
C ARG A 50 -14.13 17.43 0.30
N VAL A 51 -13.26 16.70 0.99
CA VAL A 51 -13.12 16.83 2.44
C VAL A 51 -12.52 18.19 2.79
N ARG A 52 -11.50 18.65 2.06
CA ARG A 52 -10.91 19.97 2.27
C ARG A 52 -11.93 21.10 2.09
N GLU A 53 -12.76 21.02 1.05
CA GLU A 53 -13.80 22.02 0.79
C GLU A 53 -14.88 22.04 1.86
N ALA A 54 -15.29 20.87 2.37
CA ALA A 54 -16.35 20.78 3.36
C ALA A 54 -15.87 21.10 4.79
N THR A 55 -14.62 20.76 5.13
CA THR A 55 -14.15 20.75 6.53
C THR A 55 -12.94 21.66 6.78
N GLY A 56 -12.29 22.16 5.73
CA GLY A 56 -11.00 22.85 5.80
C GLY A 56 -9.79 21.93 6.04
N VAL A 57 -10.00 20.63 6.27
CA VAL A 57 -8.91 19.66 6.54
C VAL A 57 -8.32 19.15 5.22
N ASP A 58 -7.06 19.52 4.96
CA ASP A 58 -6.30 19.05 3.82
C ASP A 58 -5.40 17.86 4.20
N HIS A 59 -5.82 16.64 3.87
CA HIS A 59 -5.15 15.40 4.23
C HIS A 59 -5.34 14.29 3.17
N THR A 60 -4.36 13.38 3.05
CA THR A 60 -4.46 12.21 2.16
C THR A 60 -5.24 11.10 2.87
N TRP A 61 -6.51 10.92 2.50
CA TRP A 61 -7.41 9.99 3.19
C TRP A 61 -7.21 8.53 2.79
N ARG A 62 -6.89 8.27 1.53
CA ARG A 62 -6.61 6.93 1.02
C ARG A 62 -5.49 6.96 -0.01
N PHE A 63 -4.65 5.94 0.03
CA PHE A 63 -3.59 5.73 -0.93
C PHE A 63 -3.52 4.27 -1.36
N PHE A 64 -3.02 4.04 -2.57
CA PHE A 64 -2.65 2.75 -3.10
C PHE A 64 -1.20 2.82 -3.58
N PHE A 65 -0.45 1.73 -3.44
CA PHE A 65 0.86 1.61 -4.05
C PHE A 65 1.08 0.23 -4.64
N ALA A 66 1.93 0.19 -5.65
CA ALA A 66 2.44 -1.05 -6.24
C ALA A 66 3.97 -0.96 -6.35
N THR A 67 4.66 -2.07 -6.15
CA THR A 67 6.12 -2.14 -6.19
C THR A 67 6.56 -3.42 -6.88
N ARG A 68 7.51 -3.29 -7.81
CA ARG A 68 8.32 -4.40 -8.33
C ARG A 68 9.68 -4.38 -7.65
N LEU A 69 10.14 -5.56 -7.22
CA LEU A 69 11.49 -5.71 -6.67
C LEU A 69 12.42 -6.45 -7.64
N ALA A 70 13.69 -6.11 -7.58
CA ALA A 70 14.80 -6.87 -8.15
C ALA A 70 15.92 -7.03 -7.10
N PHE A 71 16.82 -7.98 -7.33
CA PHE A 71 17.93 -8.28 -6.44
C PHE A 71 19.25 -8.02 -7.14
N ASP A 72 20.20 -7.47 -6.41
CA ASP A 72 21.58 -7.28 -6.88
C ASP A 72 22.56 -7.87 -5.85
N PRO A 73 23.25 -9.00 -6.17
CA PRO A 73 23.17 -9.75 -7.43
C PRO A 73 21.80 -10.45 -7.63
N PRO A 74 21.46 -10.84 -8.89
CA PRO A 74 20.21 -11.56 -9.18
C PRO A 74 20.11 -12.87 -8.42
N LEU A 75 18.88 -13.23 -8.04
CA LEU A 75 18.61 -14.49 -7.35
C LEU A 75 18.84 -15.70 -8.28
N PRO A 76 19.30 -16.84 -7.72
CA PRO A 76 19.38 -18.09 -8.48
C PRO A 76 18.00 -18.47 -9.06
N PRO A 77 17.93 -18.88 -10.34
CA PRO A 77 16.69 -19.34 -10.95
C PRO A 77 16.02 -20.46 -10.14
N LEU A 78 14.69 -20.51 -10.16
CA LEU A 78 13.84 -21.57 -9.60
C LEU A 78 13.84 -21.72 -8.06
N THR A 79 14.91 -21.36 -7.37
CA THR A 79 15.07 -21.61 -5.92
C THR A 79 15.27 -20.33 -5.10
N GLY A 80 15.82 -19.27 -5.69
CA GLY A 80 16.21 -18.06 -4.97
C GLY A 80 15.03 -17.30 -4.35
N ASN A 81 13.86 -17.29 -5.00
CA ASN A 81 12.70 -16.60 -4.44
C ASN A 81 12.18 -17.28 -3.17
N ALA A 82 12.11 -18.61 -3.17
CA ALA A 82 11.58 -19.35 -2.04
C ALA A 82 12.44 -19.18 -0.78
N SER A 83 13.77 -19.08 -0.94
CA SER A 83 14.70 -18.92 0.18
C SER A 83 14.61 -17.53 0.81
N VAL A 84 14.34 -16.47 0.04
CA VAL A 84 14.26 -15.10 0.57
C VAL A 84 12.85 -14.61 0.83
N TYR A 85 11.81 -15.35 0.42
CA TYR A 85 10.40 -14.90 0.51
C TYR A 85 10.01 -14.51 1.94
N GLY A 86 10.43 -15.29 2.94
CA GLY A 86 10.14 -15.00 4.35
C GLY A 86 10.76 -13.67 4.81
N THR A 87 12.01 -13.41 4.39
CA THR A 87 12.73 -12.18 4.70
C THR A 87 12.11 -11.00 3.97
N VAL A 88 11.95 -11.07 2.64
CA VAL A 88 11.32 -10.01 1.83
C VAL A 88 9.94 -9.64 2.38
N ARG A 89 9.13 -10.64 2.77
CA ARG A 89 7.82 -10.38 3.37
C ARG A 89 7.94 -9.66 4.71
N SER A 90 8.95 -9.97 5.52
CA SER A 90 9.14 -9.33 6.83
C SER A 90 9.61 -7.88 6.68
N GLU A 91 10.62 -7.66 5.83
CA GLU A 91 11.12 -6.33 5.48
C GLU A 91 10.03 -5.45 4.85
N ALA A 92 9.25 -6.02 3.93
CA ALA A 92 8.10 -5.35 3.32
C ALA A 92 7.07 -4.85 4.34
N ARG A 93 6.83 -5.64 5.39
CA ARG A 93 5.88 -5.31 6.44
C ARG A 93 6.40 -4.19 7.34
N GLU A 94 7.67 -4.27 7.72
CA GLU A 94 8.33 -3.25 8.52
C GLU A 94 8.37 -1.91 7.77
N ALA A 95 8.85 -1.92 6.52
CA ALA A 95 8.87 -0.74 5.67
C ALA A 95 7.47 -0.15 5.44
N PHE A 96 6.43 -0.98 5.31
CA PHE A 96 5.06 -0.49 5.22
C PHE A 96 4.57 0.17 6.52
N VAL A 97 4.90 -0.39 7.68
CA VAL A 97 4.56 0.21 8.98
C VAL A 97 5.28 1.55 9.17
N ASP A 98 6.55 1.64 8.78
CA ASP A 98 7.32 2.89 8.86
C ASP A 98 6.78 3.95 7.90
N ASP A 99 6.40 3.54 6.69
CA ASP A 99 5.71 4.38 5.72
C ASP A 99 4.39 4.95 6.26
N LEU A 100 3.64 4.17 7.05
CA LEU A 100 2.41 4.62 7.70
C LEU A 100 2.71 5.60 8.84
N ARG A 101 3.72 5.32 9.67
CA ARG A 101 4.16 6.23 10.74
C ARG A 101 4.61 7.58 10.18
N ALA A 102 5.39 7.57 9.10
CA ALA A 102 5.84 8.78 8.43
C ALA A 102 4.68 9.62 7.87
N ARG A 103 3.55 8.98 7.54
CA ARG A 103 2.30 9.62 7.11
C ARG A 103 1.41 10.07 8.28
N GLY A 104 1.85 9.90 9.52
CA GLY A 104 1.13 10.34 10.72
C GLY A 104 0.14 9.30 11.27
N VAL A 105 0.25 8.04 10.87
CA VAL A 105 -0.53 6.96 11.48
C VAL A 105 0.13 6.53 12.80
N ASP A 106 -0.64 6.52 13.88
CA ASP A 106 -0.24 5.97 15.17
C ASP A 106 -0.98 4.65 15.49
N ARG A 107 -0.57 4.03 16.61
CA ARG A 107 -1.18 2.82 17.19
C ARG A 107 -1.42 1.72 16.15
N ILE A 108 -0.41 1.48 15.30
CA ILE A 108 -0.51 0.52 14.21
C ILE A 108 -0.52 -0.90 14.76
N GLU A 109 -1.63 -1.59 14.53
CA GLU A 109 -1.84 -2.99 14.90
C GLU A 109 -1.83 -3.88 13.65
N ARG A 110 -1.02 -4.95 13.70
CA ARG A 110 -0.99 -5.97 12.65
C ARG A 110 -2.08 -7.01 12.92
N GLY A 111 -2.99 -7.14 11.97
CA GLY A 111 -4.03 -8.16 11.98
C GLY A 111 -3.59 -9.50 11.37
N ARG A 112 -4.59 -10.30 10.99
CA ARG A 112 -4.38 -11.60 10.36
C ARG A 112 -3.68 -11.46 9.01
N THR A 113 -2.84 -12.46 8.70
CA THR A 113 -2.38 -12.70 7.33
C THR A 113 -3.29 -13.72 6.66
N ASP A 114 -3.94 -13.31 5.58
CA ASP A 114 -4.79 -14.14 4.75
C ASP A 114 -4.06 -14.54 3.46
N ARG A 115 -4.59 -15.55 2.76
CA ARG A 115 -4.16 -15.89 1.40
C ARG A 115 -5.25 -15.48 0.42
N THR A 116 -4.85 -14.79 -0.63
CA THR A 116 -5.74 -14.52 -1.78
C THR A 116 -4.97 -14.79 -3.07
N ARG A 117 -5.61 -14.55 -4.23
CA ARG A 117 -4.97 -14.66 -5.53
C ARG A 117 -5.15 -13.39 -6.32
N THR A 118 -4.13 -13.03 -7.10
CA THR A 118 -4.26 -12.04 -8.17
C THR A 118 -5.18 -12.55 -9.26
N GLU A 119 -5.57 -11.68 -10.19
CA GLU A 119 -6.32 -12.05 -11.39
C GLU A 119 -5.56 -13.05 -12.28
N THR A 120 -4.22 -13.00 -12.25
CA THR A 120 -3.33 -13.96 -12.93
C THR A 120 -3.17 -15.29 -12.19
N GLY A 121 -3.76 -15.42 -10.98
CA GLY A 121 -3.71 -16.64 -10.18
C GLY A 121 -2.55 -16.73 -9.19
N ASP A 122 -1.70 -15.71 -9.09
CA ASP A 122 -0.55 -15.68 -8.19
C ASP A 122 -0.99 -15.63 -6.72
N ARG A 123 -0.30 -16.37 -5.86
CA ARG A 123 -0.67 -16.47 -4.44
C ARG A 123 -0.16 -15.25 -3.67
N VAL A 124 -1.09 -14.45 -3.16
CA VAL A 124 -0.80 -13.24 -2.37
C VAL A 124 -0.87 -13.56 -0.89
N SER A 125 0.22 -13.27 -0.17
CA SER A 125 0.24 -13.21 1.28
C SER A 125 -0.24 -11.84 1.74
N LEU A 126 -1.53 -11.71 2.05
CA LEU A 126 -2.17 -10.44 2.37
C LEU A 126 -2.19 -10.21 3.89
N THR A 127 -1.52 -9.18 4.37
CA THR A 127 -1.47 -8.80 5.79
C THR A 127 -2.35 -7.57 6.03
N ARG A 128 -3.25 -7.63 7.01
CA ARG A 128 -4.12 -6.50 7.37
C ARG A 128 -3.48 -5.66 8.48
N TYR A 129 -3.77 -4.37 8.46
CA TYR A 129 -3.33 -3.40 9.47
C TYR A 129 -4.48 -2.49 9.86
N ARG A 130 -4.43 -2.00 11.10
CA ARG A 130 -5.30 -0.96 11.64
C ARG A 130 -4.46 0.08 12.35
N GLY A 131 -4.93 1.31 12.42
CA GLY A 131 -4.26 2.40 13.14
C GLY A 131 -5.18 3.60 13.27
N ARG A 132 -4.61 4.76 13.59
CA ARG A 132 -5.34 6.03 13.65
C ARG A 132 -4.52 7.16 13.05
N TYR A 133 -5.17 8.07 12.32
CA TYR A 133 -4.61 9.38 12.02
C TYR A 133 -4.94 10.33 13.14
N ARG A 134 -3.93 11.00 13.68
CA ARG A 134 -4.12 12.08 14.64
C ARG A 134 -4.12 13.43 13.92
N LEU A 135 -5.31 13.98 13.70
CA LEU A 135 -5.47 15.27 13.04
C LEU A 135 -5.36 16.38 14.08
N GLU A 136 -4.13 16.71 14.49
CA GLU A 136 -3.86 17.65 15.60
C GLU A 136 -4.62 18.99 15.46
N ARG A 137 -4.73 19.53 14.24
CA ARG A 137 -5.45 20.79 13.99
C ARG A 137 -6.97 20.69 14.21
N ALA A 138 -7.53 19.50 14.02
CA ALA A 138 -8.95 19.23 14.20
C ALA A 138 -9.24 18.55 15.55
N GLY A 139 -8.21 18.14 16.30
CA GLY A 139 -8.34 17.48 17.61
C GLY A 139 -9.04 16.12 17.54
N VAL A 140 -9.06 15.45 16.38
CA VAL A 140 -9.78 14.19 16.15
C VAL A 140 -8.86 13.06 15.70
N ASP A 141 -9.16 11.86 16.19
CA ASP A 141 -8.54 10.61 15.76
C ASP A 141 -9.43 9.94 14.70
N VAL A 142 -8.90 9.75 13.49
CA VAL A 142 -9.62 9.04 12.42
C VAL A 142 -9.11 7.60 12.38
N PRO A 143 -9.95 6.59 12.67
CA PRO A 143 -9.56 5.20 12.57
C PRO A 143 -9.41 4.81 11.11
N VAL A 144 -8.39 4.01 10.87
CA VAL A 144 -7.94 3.73 9.52
C VAL A 144 -7.44 2.29 9.41
N ALA A 145 -7.57 1.74 8.23
CA ALA A 145 -7.21 0.36 7.93
C ALA A 145 -6.39 0.29 6.64
N GLY A 146 -5.58 -0.76 6.54
CA GLY A 146 -4.79 -1.01 5.35
C GLY A 146 -4.49 -2.47 5.14
N VAL A 147 -3.97 -2.75 3.95
CA VAL A 147 -3.52 -4.09 3.58
C VAL A 147 -2.18 -4.01 2.87
N LEU A 148 -1.37 -5.04 3.04
CA LEU A 148 -0.13 -5.27 2.31
C LEU A 148 -0.15 -6.68 1.74
N GLY A 149 -0.17 -6.79 0.41
CA GLY A 149 0.03 -8.03 -0.33
C GLY A 149 1.48 -8.19 -0.75
N VAL A 150 2.02 -9.40 -0.59
CA VAL A 150 3.34 -9.79 -1.11
C VAL A 150 3.19 -11.08 -1.90
N TRP A 151 3.69 -11.11 -3.13
CA TRP A 151 3.69 -12.30 -4.00
C TRP A 151 4.87 -12.28 -4.98
N THR A 152 4.93 -13.30 -5.82
CA THR A 152 5.86 -13.37 -6.95
C THR A 152 5.07 -13.48 -8.24
N HIS A 153 5.47 -12.75 -9.27
CA HIS A 153 4.91 -12.80 -10.61
C HIS A 153 6.07 -12.90 -11.62
N ASP A 154 6.03 -13.91 -12.49
CA ASP A 154 7.09 -14.21 -13.47
C ASP A 154 8.51 -14.22 -12.88
N GLY A 155 8.66 -14.79 -11.68
CA GLY A 155 9.95 -14.91 -11.01
C GLY A 155 10.43 -13.66 -10.28
N ASP A 156 9.69 -12.56 -10.30
CA ASP A 156 10.03 -11.34 -9.57
C ASP A 156 9.04 -11.07 -8.44
N PHE A 157 9.51 -10.45 -7.37
CA PHE A 157 8.65 -10.07 -6.26
C PHE A 157 7.76 -8.88 -6.62
N ARG A 158 6.54 -8.92 -6.09
CA ARG A 158 5.56 -7.84 -6.15
C ARG A 158 5.02 -7.55 -4.76
N LEU A 159 4.81 -6.26 -4.53
CA LEU A 159 4.13 -5.74 -3.37
C LEU A 159 3.05 -4.80 -3.86
N ALA A 160 1.88 -4.88 -3.24
CA ALA A 160 0.88 -3.85 -3.40
C ALA A 160 0.08 -3.72 -2.13
N GLY A 161 -0.42 -2.53 -1.88
CA GLY A 161 -1.14 -2.26 -0.66
C GLY A 161 -1.64 -0.84 -0.63
N GLY A 162 -2.14 -0.45 0.53
CA GLY A 162 -2.73 0.86 0.69
C GLY A 162 -3.42 1.00 2.02
N TRP A 163 -4.07 2.15 2.15
CA TRP A 163 -4.68 2.60 3.38
C TRP A 163 -5.93 3.41 3.09
N TYR A 164 -6.90 3.38 4.00
CA TYR A 164 -8.19 4.07 3.87
C TYR A 164 -8.85 4.28 5.26
N PRO A 165 -9.86 5.17 5.36
CA PRO A 165 -10.68 5.31 6.57
C PRO A 165 -11.45 4.03 6.91
N ASP A 166 -11.28 3.51 8.13
CA ASP A 166 -11.98 2.29 8.61
C ASP A 166 -13.40 2.60 9.09
N GLN A 167 -13.76 3.88 9.10
CA GLN A 167 -15.10 4.40 9.38
C GLN A 167 -15.42 5.53 8.40
N SER A 168 -16.71 5.87 8.28
CA SER A 168 -17.13 7.01 7.47
C SER A 168 -16.50 8.29 8.00
N LEU A 169 -15.94 9.13 7.12
CA LEU A 169 -15.33 10.39 7.53
C LEU A 169 -16.35 11.31 8.22
N ALA A 170 -17.61 11.31 7.76
CA ALA A 170 -18.73 12.04 8.38
C ALA A 170 -18.97 11.68 9.87
N VAL A 171 -18.53 10.51 10.33
CA VAL A 171 -18.67 10.09 11.74
C VAL A 171 -17.60 10.72 12.63
N THR A 172 -16.42 11.01 12.08
CA THR A 172 -15.25 11.46 12.86
C THR A 172 -14.90 12.91 12.64
N LEU A 173 -15.29 13.48 11.50
CA LEU A 173 -15.01 14.84 11.11
C LEU A 173 -16.34 15.53 10.75
N SER A 174 -16.68 16.60 11.48
CA SER A 174 -17.86 17.40 11.22
C SER A 174 -17.84 17.93 9.77
N ASP A 175 -19.00 17.92 9.13
CA ASP A 175 -19.22 18.36 7.74
C ASP A 175 -18.50 17.53 6.67
N ALA A 176 -17.76 16.48 7.05
CA ALA A 176 -17.12 15.60 6.08
C ALA A 176 -18.17 14.81 5.27
N PRO A 177 -17.88 14.50 3.99
CA PRO A 177 -18.76 13.67 3.18
C PRO A 177 -18.92 12.27 3.80
N GLU A 178 -20.10 11.69 3.60
CA GLU A 178 -20.31 10.28 3.90
C GLU A 178 -19.44 9.42 2.98
N THR A 179 -18.72 8.47 3.57
CA THR A 179 -17.87 7.52 2.84
C THR A 179 -18.18 6.10 3.27
N ASP A 180 -17.98 5.13 2.37
CA ASP A 180 -18.17 3.71 2.67
C ASP A 180 -16.82 2.99 2.84
N PRO A 181 -16.40 2.65 4.07
CA PRO A 181 -15.18 1.88 4.32
C PRO A 181 -15.17 0.51 3.65
N ASN A 182 -16.34 -0.11 3.45
CA ASN A 182 -16.42 -1.40 2.76
C ASN A 182 -16.12 -1.25 1.27
N ALA A 183 -16.64 -0.20 0.64
CA ALA A 183 -16.30 0.13 -0.75
C ALA A 183 -14.80 0.38 -0.90
N PHE A 184 -14.21 1.20 -0.02
CA PHE A 184 -12.76 1.47 -0.03
C PHE A 184 -11.92 0.20 0.14
N ARG A 185 -12.30 -0.67 1.08
CA ARG A 185 -11.62 -1.95 1.27
C ARG A 185 -11.70 -2.82 0.03
N ASN A 186 -12.91 -2.99 -0.52
CA ASN A 186 -13.13 -3.88 -1.65
C ASN A 186 -12.34 -3.39 -2.87
N GLU A 187 -12.41 -2.08 -3.15
CA GLU A 187 -11.66 -1.47 -4.22
C GLU A 187 -10.14 -1.65 -4.04
N LEU A 188 -9.62 -1.42 -2.84
CA LEU A 188 -8.19 -1.63 -2.56
C LEU A 188 -7.76 -3.09 -2.78
N LEU A 189 -8.59 -4.05 -2.38
CA LEU A 189 -8.31 -5.47 -2.61
C LEU A 189 -8.32 -5.81 -4.11
N ASP A 190 -9.23 -5.22 -4.88
CA ASP A 190 -9.27 -5.40 -6.33
C ASP A 190 -8.04 -4.81 -7.01
N LEU A 191 -7.56 -3.64 -6.57
CA LEU A 191 -6.31 -3.05 -7.07
C LEU A 191 -5.09 -3.94 -6.78
N VAL A 192 -4.99 -4.47 -5.56
CA VAL A 192 -3.92 -5.42 -5.21
C VAL A 192 -3.98 -6.66 -6.10
N ARG A 193 -5.18 -7.18 -6.39
CA ARG A 193 -5.36 -8.38 -7.23
C ARG A 193 -5.07 -8.14 -8.70
N GLY A 194 -5.31 -6.94 -9.22
CA GLY A 194 -5.04 -6.59 -10.61
C GLY A 194 -3.59 -6.17 -10.88
N THR A 195 -2.76 -6.02 -9.86
CA THR A 195 -1.34 -5.65 -10.00
C THR A 195 -0.50 -6.84 -10.51
N ARG A 196 0.46 -6.57 -11.41
CA ARG A 196 1.35 -7.58 -12.04
C ARG A 196 2.81 -7.14 -12.10
#